data_AF-A0A9Q3IMF2-F1
#
_entry.id   AF-A0A9Q3IMF2-F1
#
_cell.length_a   1.000
_cell.length_b   1.000
_cell.length_c   1.000
_cell.angle_alpha   90.00
_cell.angle_beta   90.00
_cell.angle_gamma   90.00
#
_symmetry.space_group_name_H-M   'P 1'
#
loop_
_entity.id
_entity.type
_entity.pdbx_description
1 polymer ?
#
loop_
_entity_poly.entity_id
_entity_poly.type
_entity_poly.pdbx_seq_one_letter_code
_entity_poly.pdbx_strand_id
1 'polypeptide(L)'
;MTVVDRSLINLVLKECHDSRFSGHLSEDRTREKVKTCIWWPMWQKDVAEYCKTCDRFQKANKYTGKRLGNMIKIEETRKAWGIVHMDWVTGLPPGGDSS
;
A
#
# COMPACT_ATOMS: atom_id res chain seq x y z
N MET A 1 -30.24 14.19 3.00
CA MET A 1 -29.79 15.59 3.00
C MET A 1 -28.76 15.74 1.90
N THR A 2 -29.13 16.29 0.75
CA THR A 2 -28.23 16.44 -0.41
C THR A 2 -27.44 17.74 -0.26
N VAL A 3 -26.13 17.65 -0.17
CA VAL A 3 -25.25 18.83 -0.10
C VAL A 3 -24.78 19.18 -1.51
N VAL A 4 -24.98 20.43 -1.91
CA VAL A 4 -24.52 20.97 -3.21
C VAL A 4 -23.32 21.91 -3.02
N ASP A 5 -23.09 22.38 -1.80
CA ASP A 5 -21.99 23.30 -1.49
C ASP A 5 -20.63 22.60 -1.54
N ARG A 6 -19.76 23.09 -2.43
CA ARG A 6 -18.41 22.55 -2.64
C ARG A 6 -17.50 22.79 -1.43
N SER A 7 -17.70 23.86 -0.68
CA SER A 7 -16.89 24.18 0.50
C SER A 7 -17.10 23.14 1.60
N LEU A 8 -18.37 22.77 1.84
CA LEU A 8 -18.74 21.72 2.78
C LEU A 8 -18.23 20.35 2.35
N ILE A 9 -18.30 20.03 1.05
CA ILE A 9 -17.73 18.78 0.50
C ILE A 9 -16.23 18.70 0.79
N ASN A 10 -15.47 19.77 0.50
CA ASN A 10 -14.03 19.80 0.74
C ASN A 10 -13.68 19.67 2.22
N LEU A 11 -14.45 20.32 3.11
CA LEU A 11 -14.27 20.20 4.56
C LEU A 11 -14.46 18.77 5.03
N VAL A 12 -15.51 18.10 4.55
CA VAL A 12 -15.79 16.70 4.90
C VAL A 12 -14.71 15.77 4.38
N LEU A 13 -14.25 15.96 3.14
CA LEU A 13 -13.17 15.15 2.57
C LEU A 13 -11.90 15.27 3.41
N LYS A 14 -11.55 16.49 3.80
CA LYS A 14 -10.42 16.77 4.69
C LYS A 14 -10.58 16.09 6.05
N GLU A 15 -11.73 16.22 6.71
CA GLU A 15 -11.97 15.58 8.01
C GLU A 15 -11.95 14.05 7.93
N CYS A 16 -12.55 13.47 6.88
CA CYS A 16 -12.60 12.03 6.70
C CYS A 16 -11.22 11.44 6.40
N HIS A 17 -10.39 12.13 5.61
CA HIS A 17 -9.11 11.64 5.11
C HIS A 17 -7.90 12.07 5.95
N ASP A 18 -7.83 13.34 6.36
CA ASP A 18 -6.65 13.95 7.01
C ASP A 18 -6.70 13.94 8.54
N SER A 19 -7.82 13.53 9.14
CA SER A 19 -7.93 13.44 10.61
C SER A 19 -6.86 12.50 11.19
N ARG A 20 -6.27 12.92 12.32
CA ARG A 20 -5.20 12.19 13.02
C ARG A 20 -5.62 10.78 13.46
N PHE A 21 -6.93 10.58 13.69
CA PHE A 21 -7.54 9.29 14.01
C PHE A 21 -7.93 8.48 12.76
N SER A 22 -7.90 9.10 11.59
CA SER A 22 -8.08 8.48 10.28
C SER A 22 -6.80 7.88 9.73
N GLY A 23 -5.71 7.69 10.48
CA GLY A 23 -4.54 6.88 10.08
C GLY A 23 -4.04 6.95 8.62
N HIS A 24 -4.28 8.03 7.87
CA HIS A 24 -4.30 8.03 6.40
C HIS A 24 -4.92 6.75 5.79
N LEU A 25 -6.20 6.54 6.12
CA LEU A 25 -7.04 5.41 5.72
C LEU A 25 -6.91 5.12 4.22
N SER A 26 -6.99 3.84 3.85
CA SER A 26 -7.22 3.43 2.47
C SER A 26 -8.44 4.15 1.88
N GLU A 27 -8.43 4.37 0.56
CA GLU A 27 -9.55 5.00 -0.17
C GLU A 27 -10.92 4.43 0.27
N ASP A 28 -11.00 3.11 0.47
CA ASP A 28 -12.21 2.41 0.92
C ASP A 28 -12.74 2.90 2.26
N ARG A 29 -11.87 3.12 3.24
CA ARG A 29 -12.30 3.57 4.57
C ARG A 29 -12.66 5.06 4.58
N THR A 30 -12.03 5.87 3.72
CA THR A 30 -12.47 7.26 3.48
C THR A 30 -13.88 7.26 2.86
N ARG A 31 -14.16 6.35 1.92
CA ARG A 31 -15.49 6.20 1.32
C ARG A 31 -16.54 5.78 2.34
N GLU A 32 -16.23 4.85 3.23
CA GLU A 32 -17.15 4.42 4.30
C GLU A 32 -17.51 5.58 5.23
N LYS A 33 -16.54 6.38 5.65
CA LYS A 33 -16.80 7.58 6.48
C LYS A 33 -17.68 8.59 5.76
N VAL A 34 -17.32 8.97 4.54
CA VAL A 34 -18.08 9.95 3.75
C VAL A 34 -19.53 9.49 3.57
N LYS A 35 -19.75 8.20 3.28
CA LYS A 35 -21.10 7.61 3.13
C LYS A 35 -21.96 7.76 4.38
N THR A 36 -21.36 7.75 5.57
CA THR A 36 -22.10 7.93 6.84
C THR A 36 -22.37 9.39 7.19
N CYS A 37 -21.62 10.34 6.63
CA CYS A 37 -21.73 11.76 6.98
C CYS A 37 -22.66 12.55 6.05
N ILE A 38 -22.53 12.38 4.72
CA ILE A 38 -23.08 13.30 3.73
C ILE A 38 -23.21 12.60 2.37
N TRP A 39 -24.17 13.03 1.55
CA TRP A 39 -24.36 12.53 0.19
C TRP A 39 -24.43 13.65 -0.84
N TRP A 40 -23.77 13.46 -1.99
CA TRP A 40 -23.83 14.33 -3.18
C TRP A 40 -23.63 13.51 -4.47
N PRO A 41 -24.04 14.03 -5.66
CA PRO A 41 -23.78 13.36 -6.93
C PRO A 41 -22.27 13.17 -7.18
N MET A 42 -21.88 11.98 -7.64
CA MET A 42 -20.47 11.63 -7.92
C MET A 42 -19.52 11.66 -6.71
N TRP A 43 -20.03 11.59 -5.48
CA TRP A 43 -19.20 11.62 -4.26
C TRP A 43 -18.06 10.59 -4.24
N GLN A 44 -18.28 9.39 -4.80
CA GLN A 44 -17.25 8.35 -4.87
C GLN A 44 -16.07 8.72 -5.77
N LYS A 45 -16.35 9.48 -6.84
CA LYS A 45 -15.34 9.98 -7.77
C LYS A 45 -14.54 11.10 -7.12
N ASP A 46 -15.21 12.03 -6.45
CA ASP A 46 -14.58 13.13 -5.72
C ASP A 46 -13.69 12.61 -4.59
N VAL A 47 -14.13 11.59 -3.84
CA VAL A 47 -13.29 10.91 -2.83
C VAL A 47 -12.04 10.28 -3.45
N ALA A 48 -12.20 9.56 -4.57
CA ALA A 48 -11.07 8.93 -5.24
C ALA A 48 -10.06 9.96 -5.76
N GLU A 49 -10.53 11.05 -6.34
CA GLU A 49 -9.69 12.15 -6.82
C GLU A 49 -8.99 12.87 -5.67
N TYR A 50 -9.67 13.12 -4.56
CA TYR A 50 -9.08 13.68 -3.35
C TYR A 50 -7.96 12.77 -2.80
N CYS A 51 -8.24 11.48 -2.58
CA CYS A 51 -7.23 10.52 -2.10
C CYS A 51 -6.02 10.41 -3.04
N LYS A 52 -6.25 10.53 -4.36
CA LYS A 52 -5.16 10.57 -5.35
C LYS A 52 -4.25 11.77 -5.20
N THR A 53 -4.70 12.91 -4.68
CA THR A 53 -3.82 14.07 -4.46
C THR A 53 -2.95 13.95 -3.21
N CYS A 54 -3.19 12.96 -2.34
CA CYS A 54 -2.41 12.75 -1.14
C CYS A 54 -1.08 12.02 -1.41
N ASP A 55 0.03 12.76 -1.40
CA ASP A 55 1.40 12.23 -1.54
C ASP A 55 1.73 11.16 -0.48
N ARG A 56 1.26 11.34 0.76
CA ARG A 56 1.47 10.37 1.84
C ARG A 56 0.77 9.04 1.58
N PHE A 57 -0.44 9.07 1.03
CA PHE A 57 -1.17 7.86 0.62
C PHE A 57 -0.47 7.20 -0.58
N GLN A 58 -0.07 7.97 -1.60
CA GLN A 58 0.64 7.41 -2.76
C GLN A 58 1.94 6.68 -2.37
N LYS A 59 2.71 7.25 -1.43
CA LYS A 59 3.96 6.65 -0.94
C LYS A 59 3.75 5.41 -0.08
N ALA A 60 2.68 5.39 0.72
CA ALA A 60 2.33 4.26 1.58
C ALA A 60 1.68 3.12 0.79
N ASN A 61 0.82 3.46 -0.18
CA ASN A 61 0.15 2.54 -1.08
C ASN A 61 1.09 2.16 -2.23
N LYS A 62 2.23 1.55 -1.88
CA LYS A 62 3.07 0.89 -2.87
C LYS A 62 2.22 -0.21 -3.50
N TYR A 63 2.13 -0.21 -4.83
CA TYR A 63 1.48 -1.27 -5.60
C TYR A 63 1.81 -2.65 -4.99
N THR A 64 0.85 -3.29 -4.35
CA THR A 64 0.93 -4.66 -3.85
C THR A 64 0.81 -5.69 -4.99
N GLY A 65 1.08 -5.28 -6.22
CA GLY A 65 1.32 -6.21 -7.31
C GLY A 65 2.63 -6.94 -7.04
N LYS A 66 2.63 -8.28 -7.20
CA LYS A 66 3.86 -9.06 -7.34
C LYS A 66 4.80 -8.27 -8.24
N ARG A 67 6.10 -8.16 -7.86
CA ARG A 67 7.12 -7.65 -8.78
C ARG A 67 6.85 -8.30 -10.14
N LEU A 68 6.55 -7.49 -11.15
CA LEU A 68 6.41 -7.93 -12.54
C LEU A 68 7.81 -8.28 -13.05
N GLY A 69 8.41 -9.31 -12.47
CA GLY A 69 9.65 -9.91 -12.90
C GLY A 69 9.32 -11.35 -13.22
N ASN A 70 9.51 -11.75 -14.47
CA ASN A 70 9.44 -13.15 -14.84
C ASN A 70 10.50 -13.90 -14.01
N MET A 71 10.14 -15.08 -13.53
CA MET A 71 11.12 -15.99 -12.91
C MET A 71 12.22 -16.23 -13.95
N ILE A 72 13.43 -15.73 -13.69
CA ILE A 72 14.58 -15.97 -14.56
C ILE A 72 15.00 -17.42 -14.34
N LYS A 73 14.92 -18.24 -15.38
CA LYS A 73 15.44 -19.60 -15.33
C LYS A 73 16.96 -19.53 -15.28
N ILE A 74 17.56 -20.15 -14.26
CA ILE A 74 19.02 -20.31 -14.18
C ILE A 74 19.44 -21.29 -15.27
N GLU A 75 20.52 -20.98 -15.99
CA GLU A 75 21.03 -21.83 -17.07
C GLU A 75 21.57 -23.16 -16.51
N GLU A 76 21.09 -24.28 -17.07
CA GLU A 76 21.51 -25.61 -16.66
C GLU A 76 22.91 -25.91 -17.21
N THR A 77 23.87 -26.18 -16.32
CA THR A 77 25.24 -26.48 -16.73
C THR A 77 25.36 -27.94 -17.18
N ARG A 78 26.07 -28.19 -18.29
CA ARG A 78 26.33 -29.55 -18.80
C ARG A 78 27.57 -30.22 -18.21
N LYS A 79 28.23 -29.59 -17.23
CA LYS A 79 29.49 -30.04 -16.64
C LYS A 79 29.36 -30.10 -15.11
N ALA A 80 29.96 -31.11 -14.49
CA ALA A 80 30.08 -31.13 -13.04
C ALA A 80 30.81 -29.86 -12.56
N TRP A 81 30.31 -29.25 -11.48
CA TRP A 81 30.85 -28.01 -10.89
C TRP A 81 30.78 -26.76 -11.79
N GLY A 82 29.92 -26.74 -12.81
CA GLY A 82 29.81 -25.60 -13.73
C GLY A 82 29.31 -24.30 -13.08
N ILE A 83 28.43 -24.42 -12.09
CA ILE A 83 27.90 -23.29 -11.29
C ILE A 83 27.83 -23.74 -9.82
N VAL A 84 28.29 -22.87 -8.91
CA VAL A 84 28.16 -23.05 -7.46
C VAL A 84 27.47 -21.81 -6.89
N HIS A 85 26.32 -21.99 -6.26
CA HIS A 85 25.64 -20.94 -5.51
C HIS A 85 25.97 -21.09 -4.03
N MET A 86 26.39 -20.00 -3.38
CA MET A 86 26.67 -19.96 -1.95
C MET A 86 25.87 -18.82 -1.32
N ASP A 87 25.38 -19.06 -0.12
CA ASP A 87 24.69 -18.05 0.67
C ASP A 87 25.12 -18.16 2.14
N TRP A 88 24.99 -17.06 2.87
CA TRP A 88 25.35 -16.98 4.28
C TRP A 88 24.14 -17.32 5.15
N VAL A 89 24.29 -18.29 6.05
CA VAL A 89 23.31 -18.56 7.09
C VAL A 89 23.74 -17.82 8.35
N THR A 90 22.92 -16.85 8.78
CA THR A 90 23.15 -16.06 10.00
C THR A 90 22.13 -16.39 11.08
N GLY A 91 22.47 -16.17 12.35
CA GLY A 91 21.54 -16.38 13.48
C GLY A 91 21.50 -17.82 14.00
N LEU A 92 22.55 -18.61 13.72
CA LEU A 92 22.69 -19.93 14.33
C LEU A 92 23.00 -19.79 15.83
N PRO A 93 22.52 -20.73 16.67
CA PRO A 93 22.90 -20.77 18.09
C PRO A 93 24.42 -20.91 18.22
N PRO A 94 25.00 -20.52 19.37
CA PRO A 94 26.42 -20.78 19.63
C PRO A 94 26.72 -22.25 19.36
N GLY A 95 27.73 -22.52 18.51
CA GLY A 95 28.21 -23.87 18.31
C GLY A 95 28.65 -24.42 19.66
N GLY A 96 28.15 -25.61 20.01
CA GLY A 96 28.48 -26.24 21.29
C GLY A 96 29.99 -26.33 21.52
N ASP A 97 30.39 -26.32 22.79
CA ASP A 97 31.79 -26.27 23.21
C ASP A 97 32.62 -27.33 22.47
N SER A 98 33.66 -26.88 21.79
CA SER A 98 34.73 -27.74 21.28
C SER A 98 35.52 -28.27 22.48
N SER A 99 35.01 -29.32 23.11
CA SER A 99 35.80 -30.18 23.99
C SER A 99 36.72 -31.07 23.16
#